data_AF-A0A7X8TNY8-F1
#
_entry.id   AF-A0A7X8TNY8-F1
#
_cell.length_a   1.000
_cell.length_b   1.000
_cell.length_c   1.000
_cell.angle_alpha   90.00
_cell.angle_beta   90.00
_cell.angle_gamma   90.00
#
_symmetry.space_group_name_H-M   'P 1'
#
loop_
_entity.id
_entity.type
_entity.pdbx_description
1 polymer ?
#
loop_
_entity_poly.entity_id
_entity_poly.type
_entity_poly.pdbx_seq_one_letter_code
_entity_poly.pdbx_strand_id
1 'polypeptide(L)'
;MNQNTLFLQALCVVTLLISAVLGHQIYQTSHELVLAQVEVSLLHEQMTLLEEQSEQHAQLSSADELALNKTIASHVSLIAQQKKQIAKLSSQLTRARADIETHKLQALAQKLEMEREQNQLRQQIAEQLATLTQENEQTLATQRLQLEDEFSDTAEQLEMQKRVDQIMTKFTALKVDLDVLNTCDRDYLDRYGEAKSMLNHMTTYIKQNKLSDDYYYFVIANDAQLVRQNRQLCIEN
;
A
#
# COMPACT_ATOMS: atom_id res chain seq x y z
N MET A 1 135.29 67.14 67.85
CA MET A 1 134.68 67.03 66.50
C MET A 1 134.16 65.60 66.33
N ASN A 2 132.95 65.44 65.77
CA ASN A 2 132.40 64.21 65.15
C ASN A 2 131.81 63.06 66.02
N GLN A 3 130.89 63.31 66.94
CA GLN A 3 129.94 62.26 67.40
C GLN A 3 128.45 62.66 67.23
N ASN A 4 128.10 63.94 67.45
CA ASN A 4 126.72 64.41 67.28
C ASN A 4 126.26 64.49 65.81
N THR A 5 127.18 64.64 64.85
CA THR A 5 126.85 64.65 63.41
C THR A 5 126.53 63.25 62.88
N LEU A 6 127.15 62.21 63.45
CA LEU A 6 126.95 60.82 63.03
C LEU A 6 125.60 60.26 63.51
N PHE A 7 125.17 60.65 64.72
CA PHE A 7 123.84 60.32 65.24
C PHE A 7 122.71 61.02 64.46
N LEU A 8 122.87 62.29 64.09
CA LEU A 8 121.87 62.99 63.27
C LEU A 8 121.74 62.37 61.87
N GLN A 9 122.86 62.00 61.24
CA GLN A 9 122.86 61.34 59.93
C GLN A 9 122.22 59.94 59.99
N ALA A 10 122.51 59.16 61.02
CA ALA A 10 121.89 57.85 61.22
C ALA A 10 120.37 57.96 61.48
N LEU A 11 119.93 58.96 62.27
CA LEU A 11 118.52 59.20 62.53
C LEU A 11 117.76 59.57 61.25
N CYS A 12 118.34 60.44 60.40
CA CYS A 12 117.75 60.83 59.11
C CYS A 12 117.65 59.65 58.13
N VAL A 13 118.65 58.78 58.08
CA VAL A 13 118.63 57.58 57.21
C VAL A 13 117.56 56.59 57.68
N VAL A 14 117.42 56.38 59.00
CA VAL A 14 116.38 55.50 59.56
C VAL A 14 114.99 56.07 59.31
N THR A 15 114.79 57.38 59.47
CA THR A 15 113.48 58.01 59.16
C THR A 15 113.16 57.95 57.67
N LEU A 16 114.16 58.08 56.80
CA LEU A 16 113.98 57.94 55.34
C LEU A 16 113.63 56.51 54.96
N LEU A 17 114.32 55.50 55.52
CA LEU A 17 114.01 54.09 55.29
C LEU A 17 112.62 53.72 55.80
N ILE A 18 112.24 54.18 57.00
CA ILE A 18 110.89 53.96 57.54
C ILE A 18 109.84 54.63 56.63
N SER A 19 110.07 55.87 56.19
CA SER A 19 109.15 56.56 55.29
C SER A 19 109.03 55.91 53.91
N ALA A 20 110.13 55.35 53.38
CA ALA A 20 110.16 54.64 52.10
C ALA A 20 109.42 53.29 52.19
N VAL A 21 109.61 52.53 53.28
CA VAL A 21 108.89 51.26 53.51
C VAL A 21 107.40 51.52 53.71
N LEU A 22 107.04 52.51 54.53
CA LEU A 22 105.63 52.90 54.71
C LEU A 22 105.00 53.40 53.41
N GLY A 23 105.73 54.21 52.63
CA GLY A 23 105.28 54.68 51.32
C GLY A 23 105.07 53.55 50.32
N HIS A 24 105.97 52.56 50.29
CA HIS A 24 105.82 51.38 49.44
C HIS A 24 104.64 50.50 49.88
N GLN A 25 104.44 50.32 51.19
CA GLN A 25 103.33 49.55 51.74
C GLN A 25 101.97 50.25 51.50
N ILE A 26 101.91 51.57 51.65
CA ILE A 26 100.73 52.38 51.30
C ILE A 26 100.45 52.28 49.79
N TYR A 27 101.49 52.34 48.96
CA TYR A 27 101.34 52.19 47.51
C TYR A 27 100.80 50.81 47.13
N GLN A 28 101.39 49.73 47.64
CA GLN A 28 100.93 48.35 47.38
C GLN A 28 99.48 48.14 47.83
N THR A 29 99.14 48.55 49.05
CA THR A 29 97.78 48.44 49.57
C THR A 29 96.78 49.29 48.78
N SER A 30 97.16 50.49 48.34
CA SER A 30 96.32 51.32 47.47
C SER A 30 96.08 50.70 46.10
N HIS A 31 97.11 50.05 45.54
CA HIS A 31 97.02 49.39 44.23
C HIS A 31 96.15 48.13 44.31
N GLU A 32 96.31 47.31 45.34
CA GLU A 32 95.46 46.14 45.60
C GLU A 32 94.00 46.56 45.83
N LEU A 33 93.75 47.66 46.54
CA LEU A 33 92.41 48.20 46.75
C LEU A 33 91.75 48.64 45.44
N VAL A 34 92.50 49.31 44.55
CA VAL A 34 91.99 49.72 43.22
C VAL A 34 91.65 48.50 42.36
N LEU A 35 92.50 47.46 42.36
CA LEU A 35 92.22 46.23 41.63
C LEU A 35 90.98 45.51 42.16
N ALA A 36 90.86 45.37 43.48
CA ALA A 36 89.69 44.77 44.11
C ALA A 36 88.40 45.57 43.82
N GLN A 37 88.48 46.90 43.76
CA GLN A 37 87.34 47.75 43.44
C GLN A 37 86.88 47.60 41.99
N VAL A 38 87.81 47.40 41.05
CA VAL A 38 87.48 47.08 39.64
C VAL A 38 86.80 45.70 39.54
N GLU A 39 87.32 44.69 40.25
CA GLU A 39 86.74 43.35 40.26
C GLU A 39 85.33 43.33 40.86
N VAL A 40 85.12 44.05 41.99
CA VAL A 40 83.79 44.21 42.59
C VAL A 40 82.83 44.93 41.65
N SER A 41 83.30 45.95 40.92
CA SER A 41 82.45 46.67 39.95
C SER A 41 82.04 45.77 38.78
N LEU A 42 82.97 44.95 38.27
CA LEU A 42 82.69 43.99 37.20
C LEU A 42 81.71 42.89 37.67
N LEU A 43 81.91 42.35 38.87
CA LEU A 43 81.01 41.36 39.46
C LEU A 43 79.62 41.95 39.71
N HIS A 44 79.54 43.21 40.12
CA HIS A 44 78.26 43.89 40.30
C HIS A 44 77.52 44.04 38.97
N GLU A 45 78.20 44.43 37.90
CA GLU A 45 77.62 44.52 36.55
C GLU A 45 77.09 43.15 36.07
N GLN A 46 77.87 42.08 36.27
CA GLN A 46 77.44 40.71 35.93
C GLN A 46 76.23 40.27 36.76
N MET A 47 76.18 40.63 38.05
CA MET A 47 75.05 40.33 38.92
C MET A 47 73.78 41.05 38.45
N THR A 48 73.87 42.32 38.09
CA THR A 48 72.73 43.09 37.56
C THR A 48 72.22 42.52 36.24
N LEU A 49 73.11 42.08 35.35
CA LEU A 49 72.72 41.46 34.08
C LEU A 49 72.01 40.12 34.29
N LEU A 50 72.51 39.29 35.22
CA LEU A 50 71.88 38.02 35.57
C LEU A 50 70.51 38.21 36.22
N GLU A 51 70.36 39.24 37.04
CA GLU A 51 69.07 39.61 37.66
C GLU A 51 68.05 40.03 36.59
N GLU A 52 68.44 40.91 35.65
CA GLU A 52 67.58 41.34 34.55
C GLU A 52 67.17 40.16 33.64
N GLN A 53 68.11 39.26 33.31
CA GLN A 53 67.81 38.04 32.55
C GLN A 53 66.87 37.09 33.30
N SER A 54 67.04 36.94 34.61
CA SER A 54 66.18 36.11 35.45
C SER A 54 64.75 36.66 35.49
N GLU A 55 64.60 37.98 35.67
CA GLU A 55 63.29 38.65 35.65
C GLU A 55 62.62 38.51 34.28
N GLN A 56 63.36 38.70 33.19
CA GLN A 56 62.82 38.54 31.84
C GLN A 56 62.34 37.11 31.57
N HIS A 57 63.11 36.10 32.00
CA HIS A 57 62.70 34.69 31.90
C HIS A 57 61.47 34.38 32.76
N ALA A 58 61.38 34.92 33.98
CA ALA A 58 60.23 34.75 34.85
C ALA A 58 58.96 35.36 34.23
N GLN A 59 59.06 36.56 33.65
CA GLN A 59 57.96 37.22 32.97
C GLN A 59 57.50 36.43 31.73
N LEU A 60 58.44 36.00 30.87
CA LEU A 60 58.12 35.22 29.67
C LEU A 60 57.41 33.90 30.05
N SER A 61 57.95 33.17 31.04
CA SER A 61 57.36 31.93 31.54
C SER A 61 55.93 32.13 32.05
N SER A 62 55.71 33.21 32.83
CA SER A 62 54.38 33.53 33.36
C SER A 62 53.37 33.88 32.25
N ALA A 63 53.82 34.55 31.19
CA ALA A 63 52.98 34.91 30.05
C ALA A 63 52.59 33.69 29.22
N ASP A 64 53.54 32.78 28.97
CA ASP A 64 53.31 31.51 28.27
C ASP A 64 52.36 30.59 29.05
N GLU A 65 52.55 30.49 30.37
CA GLU A 65 51.66 29.70 31.23
C GLU A 65 50.23 30.26 31.23
N LEU A 66 50.07 31.59 31.26
CA LEU A 66 48.77 32.24 31.15
C LEU A 66 48.11 31.99 29.78
N ALA A 67 48.86 32.08 28.69
CA ALA A 67 48.36 31.82 27.34
C ALA A 67 47.92 30.36 27.16
N LEU A 68 48.72 29.42 27.70
CA LEU A 68 48.40 28.00 27.70
C LEU A 68 47.13 27.72 28.53
N ASN A 69 47.02 28.29 29.73
CA ASN A 69 45.84 28.13 30.59
C ASN A 69 44.56 28.68 29.94
N LYS A 70 44.63 29.82 29.25
CA LYS A 70 43.50 30.35 28.46
C LYS A 70 43.09 29.39 27.35
N THR A 71 44.05 28.80 26.64
CA THR A 71 43.81 27.83 25.57
C THR A 71 43.16 26.55 26.12
N ILE A 72 43.67 26.02 27.23
CA ILE A 72 43.12 24.86 27.93
C ILE A 72 41.68 25.14 28.36
N ALA A 73 41.40 26.28 29.01
CA ALA A 73 40.06 26.65 29.45
C ALA A 73 39.08 26.73 28.27
N SER A 74 39.51 27.33 27.15
CA SER A 74 38.73 27.37 25.91
C SER A 74 38.40 25.97 25.39
N HIS A 75 39.41 25.09 25.27
CA HIS A 75 39.21 23.71 24.81
C HIS A 75 38.30 22.90 25.74
N VAL A 76 38.44 23.06 27.06
CA VAL A 76 37.56 22.40 28.05
C VAL A 76 36.11 22.83 27.84
N SER A 77 35.86 24.11 27.61
CA SER A 77 34.51 24.62 27.35
C SER A 77 33.93 24.06 26.04
N LEU A 78 34.74 23.97 24.98
CA LEU A 78 34.35 23.40 23.69
C LEU A 78 34.01 21.91 23.80
N ILE A 79 34.84 21.13 24.51
CA ILE A 79 34.60 19.71 24.77
C ILE A 79 33.30 19.52 25.53
N ALA A 80 33.02 20.36 26.55
CA ALA A 80 31.78 20.30 27.29
C ALA A 80 30.55 20.58 26.40
N GLN A 81 30.65 21.54 25.49
CA GLN A 81 29.60 21.85 24.51
C GLN A 81 29.39 20.69 23.52
N GLN A 82 30.47 20.16 22.96
CA GLN A 82 30.41 19.00 22.04
C GLN A 82 29.78 17.78 22.73
N LYS A 83 30.13 17.51 23.99
CA LYS A 83 29.54 16.43 24.77
C LYS A 83 28.02 16.59 24.94
N LYS A 84 27.55 17.82 25.22
CA LYS A 84 26.11 18.12 25.29
C LYS A 84 25.43 17.90 23.93
N GLN A 85 26.06 18.31 22.84
CA GLN A 85 25.51 18.13 21.49
C GLN A 85 25.45 16.66 21.08
N ILE A 86 26.48 15.87 21.39
CA ILE A 86 26.50 14.43 21.16
C ILE A 86 25.37 13.74 21.94
N ALA A 87 25.19 14.09 23.22
CA ALA A 87 24.11 13.54 24.03
C ALA A 87 22.71 13.89 23.49
N LYS A 88 22.53 15.11 22.96
CA LYS A 88 21.29 15.52 22.31
C LYS A 88 21.04 14.70 21.04
N LEU A 89 22.03 14.63 20.15
CA LEU A 89 21.91 13.91 18.89
C LEU A 89 21.71 12.40 19.10
N SER A 90 22.41 11.79 20.07
CA SER A 90 22.21 10.38 20.40
C SER A 90 20.80 10.10 20.90
N SER A 91 20.24 10.98 21.75
CA SER A 91 18.86 10.84 22.20
C SER A 91 17.84 10.96 21.05
N GLN A 92 18.08 11.88 20.10
CA GLN A 92 17.24 12.04 18.91
C GLN A 92 17.34 10.82 18.00
N LEU A 93 18.53 10.28 17.79
CA LEU A 93 18.76 9.07 16.99
C LEU A 93 18.02 7.87 17.59
N THR A 94 18.09 7.67 18.91
CA THR A 94 17.38 6.56 19.57
C THR A 94 15.87 6.68 19.43
N ARG A 95 15.31 7.89 19.57
CA ARG A 95 13.87 8.12 19.35
C ARG A 95 13.48 7.86 17.90
N ALA A 96 14.21 8.42 16.94
CA ALA A 96 13.94 8.21 15.52
C ALA A 96 13.99 6.73 15.13
N ARG A 97 14.92 5.95 15.70
CA ARG A 97 14.97 4.49 15.49
C ARG A 97 13.73 3.78 16.05
N ALA A 98 13.29 4.15 17.25
CA ALA A 98 12.08 3.58 17.84
C ALA A 98 10.82 3.93 17.02
N ASP A 99 10.73 5.15 16.52
CA ASP A 99 9.63 5.61 15.68
C ASP A 99 9.60 4.85 14.34
N ILE A 100 10.77 4.65 13.71
CA ILE A 100 10.89 3.87 12.46
C ILE A 100 10.41 2.43 12.66
N GLU A 101 10.83 1.76 13.74
CA GLU A 101 10.37 0.38 14.00
C GLU A 101 8.86 0.33 14.26
N THR A 102 8.32 1.32 14.97
CA THR A 102 6.88 1.42 15.23
C THR A 102 6.10 1.60 13.92
N HIS A 103 6.53 2.51 13.05
CA HIS A 103 5.90 2.73 11.75
C HIS A 103 6.02 1.52 10.83
N LYS A 104 7.15 0.80 10.87
CA LYS A 104 7.33 -0.43 10.11
C LYS A 104 6.36 -1.52 10.54
N LEU A 105 6.16 -1.70 11.86
CA LEU A 105 5.19 -2.64 12.40
C LEU A 105 3.75 -2.25 12.01
N GLN A 106 3.41 -0.96 12.10
CA GLN A 106 2.10 -0.45 11.68
C GLN A 106 1.84 -0.68 10.19
N ALA A 107 2.82 -0.39 9.34
CA ALA A 107 2.71 -0.59 7.89
C ALA A 107 2.53 -2.08 7.55
N LEU A 108 3.23 -2.98 8.25
CA LEU A 108 3.07 -4.42 8.06
C LEU A 108 1.67 -4.89 8.49
N ALA A 109 1.18 -4.41 9.64
CA ALA A 109 -0.16 -4.73 10.12
C ALA A 109 -1.25 -4.23 9.15
N GLN A 110 -1.13 -3.00 8.65
CA GLN A 110 -2.05 -2.44 7.66
C GLN A 110 -2.04 -3.25 6.36
N LYS A 111 -0.85 -3.66 5.88
CA LYS A 111 -0.74 -4.50 4.69
C LYS A 111 -1.43 -5.85 4.89
N LEU A 112 -1.22 -6.50 6.02
CA LEU A 112 -1.86 -7.78 6.35
C LEU A 112 -3.39 -7.64 6.39
N GLU A 113 -3.89 -6.54 6.96
CA GLU A 113 -5.32 -6.29 7.05
C GLU A 113 -5.95 -6.04 5.67
N MET A 114 -5.32 -5.22 4.82
CA MET A 114 -5.76 -5.04 3.44
C MET A 114 -5.77 -6.36 2.65
N GLU A 115 -4.76 -7.22 2.82
CA GLU A 115 -4.73 -8.53 2.16
C GLU A 115 -5.89 -9.44 2.65
N ARG A 116 -6.23 -9.38 3.94
CA ARG A 116 -7.40 -10.11 4.48
C ARG A 116 -8.71 -9.58 3.93
N GLU A 117 -8.92 -8.27 3.96
CA GLU A 117 -10.12 -7.62 3.40
C GLU A 117 -10.28 -7.94 1.91
N GLN A 118 -9.19 -7.88 1.15
CA GLN A 118 -9.21 -8.21 -0.28
C GLN A 118 -9.57 -9.69 -0.52
N ASN A 119 -9.06 -10.61 0.29
CA ASN A 119 -9.40 -12.03 0.18
C ASN A 119 -10.86 -12.29 0.57
N GLN A 120 -11.37 -11.64 1.62
CA GLN A 120 -12.78 -11.72 2.01
C GLN A 120 -13.70 -11.20 0.90
N LEU A 121 -13.37 -10.05 0.31
CA LEU A 121 -14.14 -9.49 -0.80
C LEU A 121 -14.14 -10.43 -2.02
N ARG A 122 -12.99 -11.04 -2.35
CA ARG A 122 -12.91 -12.04 -3.43
C ARG A 122 -13.78 -13.26 -3.14
N GLN A 123 -13.82 -13.75 -1.90
CA GLN A 123 -14.67 -14.86 -1.50
C GLN A 123 -16.15 -14.49 -1.64
N GLN A 124 -16.56 -13.31 -1.14
CA GLN A 124 -17.93 -12.82 -1.27
C GLN A 124 -18.37 -12.69 -2.73
N ILE A 125 -17.51 -12.15 -3.59
CA ILE A 125 -17.80 -12.05 -5.03
C ILE A 125 -17.94 -13.44 -5.66
N ALA A 126 -17.06 -14.38 -5.31
CA ALA A 126 -17.14 -15.75 -5.83
C ALA A 126 -18.42 -16.47 -5.38
N GLU A 127 -18.84 -16.30 -4.12
CA GLU A 127 -20.09 -16.82 -3.59
C GLU A 127 -21.29 -16.21 -4.32
N GLN A 128 -21.34 -14.88 -4.45
CA GLN A 128 -22.41 -14.18 -5.18
C GLN A 128 -22.49 -14.62 -6.64
N LEU A 129 -21.36 -14.77 -7.32
CA LEU A 129 -21.31 -15.28 -8.69
C LEU A 129 -21.85 -16.70 -8.78
N ALA A 130 -21.45 -17.59 -7.87
CA ALA A 130 -21.95 -18.97 -7.83
C ALA A 130 -23.47 -19.01 -7.63
N THR A 131 -24.00 -18.23 -6.69
CA THR A 131 -25.45 -18.12 -6.45
C THR A 131 -26.18 -17.58 -7.69
N LEU A 132 -25.69 -16.49 -8.28
CA LEU A 132 -26.29 -15.90 -9.48
C LEU A 132 -26.27 -16.88 -10.66
N THR A 133 -25.17 -17.63 -10.85
CA THR A 133 -25.12 -18.65 -11.92
C THR A 133 -26.13 -19.76 -11.68
N GLN A 134 -26.27 -20.23 -10.44
CA GLN A 134 -27.23 -21.28 -10.09
C GLN A 134 -28.68 -20.81 -10.27
N GLU A 135 -29.01 -19.59 -9.82
CA GLU A 135 -30.34 -19.01 -9.99
C GLU A 135 -30.68 -18.80 -11.48
N ASN A 136 -29.71 -18.34 -12.27
CA ASN A 136 -29.89 -18.15 -13.71
C ASN A 136 -30.08 -19.50 -14.44
N GLU A 137 -29.27 -20.51 -14.11
CA GLU A 137 -29.43 -21.86 -14.66
C GLU A 137 -30.78 -22.48 -14.29
N GLN A 138 -31.21 -22.34 -13.03
CA GLN A 138 -32.54 -22.79 -12.61
C GLN A 138 -33.64 -22.06 -13.38
N THR A 139 -33.57 -20.73 -13.47
CA THR A 139 -34.54 -19.92 -14.20
C THR A 139 -34.64 -20.36 -15.65
N LEU A 140 -33.50 -20.51 -16.33
CA LEU A 140 -33.42 -21.02 -17.72
C LEU A 140 -33.99 -22.43 -17.86
N ALA A 141 -33.74 -23.32 -16.90
CA ALA A 141 -34.30 -24.67 -16.91
C ALA A 141 -35.83 -24.65 -16.79
N THR A 142 -36.38 -23.84 -15.86
CA THR A 142 -37.84 -23.66 -15.74
C THR A 142 -38.46 -23.07 -17.01
N GLN A 143 -37.82 -22.05 -17.61
CA GLN A 143 -38.32 -21.45 -18.85
C GLN A 143 -38.33 -22.45 -20.01
N ARG A 144 -37.29 -23.29 -20.13
CA ARG A 144 -37.25 -24.35 -21.14
C ARG A 144 -38.38 -25.36 -20.95
N LEU A 145 -38.61 -25.78 -19.71
CA LEU A 145 -39.64 -26.77 -19.40
C LEU A 145 -41.05 -26.21 -19.66
N GLN A 146 -41.30 -24.93 -19.32
CA GLN A 146 -42.55 -24.25 -19.67
C GLN A 146 -42.77 -24.16 -21.17
N LEU A 147 -41.72 -23.79 -21.93
CA LEU A 147 -41.81 -23.73 -23.39
C LEU A 147 -42.06 -25.13 -23.99
N GLU A 148 -41.39 -26.18 -23.52
CA GLU A 148 -41.61 -27.55 -23.99
C GLU A 148 -43.06 -28.02 -23.76
N ASP A 149 -43.65 -27.68 -22.62
CA ASP A 149 -45.04 -27.99 -22.30
C ASP A 149 -46.01 -27.24 -23.24
N GLU A 150 -45.82 -25.92 -23.39
CA GLU A 150 -46.62 -25.10 -24.31
C GLU A 150 -46.52 -25.58 -25.76
N PHE A 151 -45.32 -25.97 -26.23
CA PHE A 151 -45.12 -26.50 -27.57
C PHE A 151 -45.74 -27.88 -27.76
N SER A 152 -45.69 -28.76 -26.74
CA SER A 152 -46.34 -30.06 -26.76
C SER A 152 -47.86 -29.91 -26.88
N ASP A 153 -48.47 -29.05 -26.05
CA ASP A 153 -49.90 -28.75 -26.11
C ASP A 153 -50.32 -28.19 -27.46
N THR A 154 -49.52 -27.28 -28.02
CA THR A 154 -49.79 -26.70 -29.35
C THR A 154 -49.68 -27.76 -30.46
N ALA A 155 -48.70 -28.66 -30.38
CA ALA A 155 -48.53 -29.75 -31.34
C ALA A 155 -49.69 -30.75 -31.29
N GLU A 156 -50.14 -31.10 -30.08
CA GLU A 156 -51.29 -31.99 -29.87
C GLU A 156 -52.58 -31.37 -30.44
N GLN A 157 -52.83 -30.08 -30.15
CA GLN A 157 -53.97 -29.35 -30.71
C GLN A 157 -53.96 -29.33 -32.24
N LEU A 158 -52.79 -29.13 -32.86
CA LEU A 158 -52.65 -29.13 -34.31
C LEU A 158 -52.92 -30.52 -34.91
N GLU A 159 -52.49 -31.60 -34.25
CA GLU A 159 -52.79 -32.97 -34.69
C GLU A 159 -54.29 -33.25 -34.63
N MET A 160 -54.95 -32.86 -33.53
CA MET A 160 -56.40 -33.00 -33.38
C MET A 160 -57.17 -32.24 -34.47
N GLN A 161 -56.75 -31.00 -34.79
CA GLN A 161 -57.33 -30.21 -35.88
C GLN A 161 -57.17 -30.90 -37.25
N LYS A 162 -55.95 -31.36 -37.58
CA LYS A 162 -55.67 -32.10 -38.83
C LYS A 162 -56.55 -33.34 -38.96
N ARG A 163 -56.81 -34.06 -37.87
CA ARG A 163 -57.68 -35.22 -37.87
C ARG A 163 -59.12 -34.86 -38.19
N VAL A 164 -59.64 -33.75 -37.64
CA VAL A 164 -60.97 -33.26 -38.01
C VAL A 164 -61.01 -32.86 -39.48
N ASP A 165 -60.03 -32.12 -39.98
CA ASP A 165 -59.95 -31.71 -41.40
C ASP A 165 -59.95 -32.92 -42.36
N GLN A 166 -59.27 -34.01 -41.99
CA GLN A 166 -59.30 -35.26 -42.77
C GLN A 166 -60.71 -35.87 -42.79
N ILE A 167 -61.42 -35.88 -41.66
CA ILE A 167 -62.80 -36.41 -41.63
C ILE A 167 -63.73 -35.50 -42.43
N MET A 168 -63.58 -34.17 -42.36
CA MET A 168 -64.30 -33.19 -43.18
C MET A 168 -64.08 -33.45 -44.68
N THR A 169 -62.82 -33.66 -45.08
CA THR A 169 -62.45 -33.92 -46.48
C THR A 169 -63.08 -35.23 -46.96
N LYS A 170 -63.01 -36.30 -46.16
CA LYS A 170 -63.67 -37.58 -46.49
C LYS A 170 -65.19 -37.42 -46.59
N PHE A 171 -65.79 -36.63 -45.70
CA PHE A 171 -67.23 -36.33 -45.74
C PHE A 171 -67.59 -35.63 -47.05
N THR A 172 -66.83 -34.59 -47.45
CA THR A 172 -67.06 -33.91 -48.74
C THR A 172 -66.86 -34.84 -49.95
N ALA A 173 -65.96 -35.82 -49.85
CA ALA A 173 -65.70 -36.78 -50.92
C ALA A 173 -66.83 -37.81 -51.12
N LEU A 174 -67.66 -38.04 -50.10
CA LEU A 174 -68.85 -38.90 -50.23
C LEU A 174 -69.88 -38.32 -51.22
N LYS A 175 -69.77 -37.03 -51.57
CA LYS A 175 -70.66 -36.34 -52.53
C LYS A 175 -72.13 -36.68 -52.28
N VAL A 176 -72.51 -36.68 -51.00
CA VAL A 176 -73.92 -36.77 -50.63
C VAL A 176 -74.51 -35.43 -51.06
N ASP A 177 -75.10 -35.41 -52.25
CA ASP A 177 -75.69 -34.22 -52.82
C ASP A 177 -76.97 -33.93 -52.04
N LEU A 178 -76.94 -32.87 -51.24
CA LEU A 178 -78.00 -32.50 -50.29
C LEU A 178 -79.14 -31.73 -50.95
N ASP A 179 -79.12 -31.63 -52.29
CA ASP A 179 -80.12 -30.95 -53.11
C ASP A 179 -80.84 -31.90 -54.09
N VAL A 180 -80.39 -33.16 -54.21
CA VAL A 180 -80.98 -34.13 -55.14
C VAL A 180 -81.98 -35.04 -54.42
N LEU A 181 -83.25 -34.98 -54.82
CA LEU A 181 -84.29 -35.94 -54.44
C LEU A 181 -83.98 -37.31 -55.06
N ASN A 182 -83.24 -38.16 -54.34
CA ASN A 182 -82.85 -39.47 -54.84
C ASN A 182 -83.91 -40.53 -54.50
N THR A 183 -84.63 -41.00 -55.51
CA THR A 183 -85.63 -42.07 -55.41
C THR A 183 -84.94 -43.44 -55.31
N CYS A 184 -84.77 -43.92 -54.07
CA CYS A 184 -84.47 -45.31 -53.71
C CYS A 184 -83.17 -45.93 -54.31
N ASP A 185 -82.09 -45.15 -54.42
CA ASP A 185 -80.76 -45.66 -54.77
C ASP A 185 -80.06 -46.27 -53.54
N ARG A 186 -79.74 -47.56 -53.61
CA ARG A 186 -79.07 -48.30 -52.53
C ARG A 186 -77.66 -47.78 -52.26
N ASP A 187 -76.93 -47.39 -53.29
CA ASP A 187 -75.57 -46.83 -53.16
C ASP A 187 -75.61 -45.42 -52.53
N TYR A 188 -76.73 -44.70 -52.67
CA TYR A 188 -76.95 -43.44 -51.99
C TYR A 188 -77.28 -43.64 -50.50
N LEU A 189 -78.11 -44.63 -50.16
CA LEU A 189 -78.43 -44.97 -48.77
C LEU A 189 -77.19 -45.39 -47.97
N ASP A 190 -76.28 -46.15 -48.58
CA ASP A 190 -75.02 -46.57 -47.95
C ASP A 190 -74.10 -45.36 -47.72
N ARG A 191 -73.93 -44.49 -48.72
CA ARG A 191 -73.17 -43.21 -48.58
C ARG A 191 -73.78 -42.28 -47.53
N TYR A 192 -75.10 -42.23 -47.44
CA TYR A 192 -75.83 -41.45 -46.44
C TYR A 192 -75.61 -41.99 -45.02
N GLY A 193 -75.69 -43.32 -44.84
CA GLY A 193 -75.40 -43.96 -43.56
C GLY A 193 -73.96 -43.70 -43.11
N GLU A 194 -73.01 -43.77 -44.03
CA GLU A 194 -71.60 -43.44 -43.80
C GLU A 194 -71.41 -41.96 -43.44
N ALA A 195 -72.01 -41.04 -44.20
CA ALA A 195 -71.95 -39.61 -43.93
C ALA A 195 -72.50 -39.23 -42.55
N LYS A 196 -73.65 -39.82 -42.16
CA LYS A 196 -74.24 -39.62 -40.83
C LYS A 196 -73.37 -40.19 -39.71
N SER A 197 -72.79 -41.37 -39.92
CA SER A 197 -71.84 -41.98 -38.98
C SER A 197 -70.61 -41.10 -38.79
N MET A 198 -70.07 -40.55 -39.87
CA MET A 198 -68.94 -39.64 -39.85
C MET A 198 -69.22 -38.34 -39.10
N LEU A 199 -70.37 -37.69 -39.34
CA LEU A 199 -70.75 -36.48 -38.59
C LEU A 199 -70.93 -36.73 -37.09
N ASN A 200 -71.50 -37.87 -36.70
CA ASN A 200 -71.59 -38.27 -35.30
C ASN A 200 -70.21 -38.51 -34.68
N HIS A 201 -69.30 -39.15 -35.42
CA HIS A 201 -67.93 -39.35 -34.98
C HIS A 201 -67.19 -38.01 -34.81
N MET A 202 -67.35 -37.09 -35.76
CA MET A 202 -66.80 -35.73 -35.68
C MET A 202 -67.36 -34.95 -34.49
N THR A 203 -68.68 -34.98 -34.29
CA THR A 203 -69.32 -34.31 -33.13
C THR A 203 -68.74 -34.78 -31.82
N THR A 204 -68.58 -36.09 -31.67
CA THR A 204 -68.04 -36.70 -30.45
C THR A 204 -66.58 -36.29 -30.26
N TYR A 205 -65.79 -36.36 -31.33
CA TYR A 205 -64.37 -36.01 -31.30
C TYR A 205 -64.13 -34.52 -31.01
N ILE A 206 -64.92 -33.62 -31.62
CA ILE A 206 -64.88 -32.16 -31.36
C ILE A 206 -65.22 -31.87 -29.90
N LYS A 207 -66.27 -32.50 -29.34
CA LYS A 207 -66.68 -32.31 -27.94
C LYS A 207 -65.66 -32.84 -26.94
N GLN A 208 -65.08 -34.01 -27.21
CA GLN A 208 -64.07 -34.61 -26.33
C GLN A 208 -62.79 -33.77 -26.28
N ASN A 209 -62.39 -33.18 -27.41
CA ASN A 209 -61.14 -32.44 -27.54
C ASN A 209 -61.32 -30.90 -27.49
N LYS A 210 -62.54 -30.41 -27.20
CA LYS A 210 -62.87 -28.97 -27.10
C LYS A 210 -62.34 -28.13 -28.27
N LEU A 211 -62.48 -28.64 -29.49
CA LEU A 211 -62.02 -27.96 -30.71
C LEU A 211 -62.89 -26.73 -31.05
N SER A 212 -62.38 -25.84 -31.91
CA SER A 212 -63.03 -24.58 -32.31
C SER A 212 -64.50 -24.75 -32.70
N ASP A 213 -65.32 -23.76 -32.34
CA ASP A 213 -66.75 -23.70 -32.67
C ASP A 213 -67.00 -23.78 -34.19
N ASP A 214 -66.05 -23.38 -35.03
CA ASP A 214 -66.14 -23.46 -36.50
C ASP A 214 -66.38 -24.90 -36.99
N TYR A 215 -65.71 -25.87 -36.37
CA TYR A 215 -65.91 -27.29 -36.68
C TYR A 215 -67.29 -27.77 -36.25
N TYR A 216 -67.79 -27.24 -35.13
CA TYR A 216 -69.12 -27.54 -34.62
C TYR A 216 -70.22 -26.99 -35.54
N TYR A 217 -70.04 -25.77 -36.07
CA TYR A 217 -70.95 -25.18 -37.05
C TYR A 217 -71.02 -26.00 -38.34
N PHE A 218 -69.90 -26.49 -38.84
CA PHE A 218 -69.91 -27.37 -40.01
C PHE A 218 -70.76 -28.63 -39.77
N VAL A 219 -70.57 -29.29 -38.63
CA VAL A 219 -71.31 -30.52 -38.34
C VAL A 219 -72.80 -30.25 -38.20
N ILE A 220 -73.21 -29.18 -37.49
CA ILE A 220 -74.62 -28.80 -37.36
C ILE A 220 -75.25 -28.48 -38.71
N ALA A 221 -74.56 -27.70 -39.55
CA ALA A 221 -75.10 -27.30 -40.86
C ALA A 221 -75.37 -28.53 -41.75
N ASN A 222 -74.42 -29.47 -41.80
CA ASN A 222 -74.53 -30.67 -42.62
C ASN A 222 -75.52 -31.69 -42.03
N ASP A 223 -75.57 -31.87 -40.70
CA ASP A 223 -76.53 -32.75 -40.04
C ASP A 223 -77.98 -32.24 -40.23
N ALA A 224 -78.19 -30.93 -40.08
CA ALA A 224 -79.49 -30.31 -40.33
C ALA A 224 -79.96 -30.49 -41.79
N GLN A 225 -79.04 -30.46 -42.76
CA GLN A 225 -79.35 -30.71 -44.16
C GLN A 225 -79.70 -32.20 -44.41
N LEU A 226 -78.91 -33.14 -43.87
CA LEU A 226 -79.19 -34.58 -43.99
C LEU A 226 -80.54 -34.98 -43.37
N VAL A 227 -80.87 -34.46 -42.19
CA VAL A 227 -82.14 -34.77 -41.48
C VAL A 227 -83.36 -34.24 -42.25
N ARG A 228 -83.25 -33.10 -42.93
CA ARG A 228 -84.34 -32.55 -43.75
C ARG A 228 -84.66 -33.46 -44.93
N GLN A 229 -83.64 -34.03 -45.58
CA GLN A 229 -83.82 -34.89 -46.75
C GLN A 229 -84.26 -36.32 -46.39
N ASN A 230 -83.87 -36.85 -45.24
CA ASN A 230 -84.28 -38.19 -44.79
C ASN A 230 -85.79 -38.35 -44.62
N ARG A 231 -86.53 -37.24 -44.47
CA ARG A 231 -88.00 -37.24 -44.40
C ARG A 231 -88.67 -37.56 -45.75
N GLN A 232 -87.91 -37.68 -46.83
CA GLN A 232 -88.40 -37.99 -48.18
C GLN A 232 -87.84 -39.31 -48.75
N LEU A 233 -87.03 -40.05 -47.97
CA LEU A 233 -86.50 -41.36 -48.37
C LEU A 233 -87.60 -42.43 -48.27
N CYS A 234 -87.63 -43.31 -49.28
CA CYS A 234 -88.68 -44.27 -49.55
C CYS A 234 -89.06 -45.10 -48.31
N ILE A 235 -90.32 -44.99 -47.87
CA ILE A 235 -90.95 -46.00 -47.02
C ILE A 235 -91.33 -47.13 -47.97
N GLU A 236 -90.59 -48.24 -47.96
CA GLU A 236 -91.03 -49.46 -48.63
C GLU A 236 -92.40 -49.86 -48.04
N ASN A 237 -93.40 -49.97 -48.92
CA ASN A 237 -94.62 -50.72 -48.63
C ASN A 237 -94.39 -52.19 -48.95
#